data_AF-A0A2M7A750-F1
#
_entry.id   AF-A0A2M7A750-F1
#
_cell.length_a   1.000
_cell.length_b   1.000
_cell.length_c   1.000
_cell.angle_alpha   90.00
_cell.angle_beta   90.00
_cell.angle_gamma   90.00
#
_symmetry.space_group_name_H-M   'P 1'
#
loop_
_entity.id
_entity.type
_entity.pdbx_description
1 polymer ?
#
loop_
_entity_poly.entity_id
_entity_poly.type
_entity_poly.pdbx_seq_one_letter_code
_entity_poly.pdbx_strand_id
1 'polypeptide(L)'
;MQKSGDRQLIRILLVAFLLLRFPAELPGREAKPVPRGSTAKEKELGKESAKDIESKLKVLDDKETVDKLSAMVKEISAISERPEIAYQVKIIDQDVPNAFTLPGGYIYVTKKLLDYVESDHELAGILAHEIAHNTKLHALESLAKAKKLQLAQLLALGVGIAAGGSSGMNIAVFAQFLTVAVMNGYGVDAEEEADIAAIHYLAKTQYNPVGLLTFLERLARDESRRPEGPDPGIFRTHPPTRKRIEDAEAEIRSLGLPVNRGAVIETPAVTVDAVPDTNDAEVQVRTKKVVLFHLTAGPVQSARERGEESARVFSNMVGPDLKMYEVQIRKVGENPVLYLRTQRLVEALPSDAKRAGKSQAELADEWQAAVKNALWEQRINDIY
;
A
#
# COMPACT_ATOMS: atom_id res chain seq x y z
N MET A 1 -26.98 -63.63 -45.77
CA MET A 1 -27.26 -62.83 -46.99
C MET A 1 -27.69 -61.45 -46.49
N GLN A 2 -27.25 -60.28 -46.94
CA GLN A 2 -26.33 -59.82 -47.98
C GLN A 2 -26.43 -58.28 -47.85
N LYS A 3 -25.41 -57.62 -47.29
CA LYS A 3 -24.54 -56.60 -47.93
C LYS A 3 -25.16 -55.66 -48.97
N SER A 4 -24.82 -54.37 -48.76
CA SER A 4 -24.64 -53.25 -49.71
C SER A 4 -25.89 -52.74 -50.42
N GLY A 5 -26.10 -51.46 -50.73
CA GLY A 5 -25.39 -50.16 -50.73
C GLY A 5 -26.49 -49.18 -51.23
N ASP A 6 -26.39 -47.87 -51.34
CA ASP A 6 -25.27 -46.97 -51.57
C ASP A 6 -25.85 -45.53 -51.47
N ARG A 7 -25.02 -44.60 -51.01
CA ARG A 7 -24.93 -43.18 -51.43
C ARG A 7 -25.87 -42.06 -50.88
N GLN A 8 -25.14 -41.15 -50.22
CA GLN A 8 -25.17 -39.68 -50.31
C GLN A 8 -26.29 -38.91 -49.59
N LEU A 9 -25.93 -38.25 -48.49
CA LEU A 9 -25.78 -36.78 -48.48
C LEU A 9 -25.22 -36.29 -47.15
N ILE A 10 -24.06 -35.64 -47.25
CA ILE A 10 -23.38 -34.85 -46.23
C ILE A 10 -24.27 -33.67 -45.86
N ARG A 11 -24.62 -33.51 -44.57
CA ARG A 11 -24.98 -32.20 -43.99
C ARG A 11 -24.23 -32.02 -42.67
N ILE A 12 -23.18 -31.23 -42.79
CA ILE A 12 -22.37 -30.67 -41.70
C ILE A 12 -23.29 -29.73 -40.89
N LEU A 13 -23.54 -30.07 -39.62
CA LEU A 13 -24.06 -29.12 -38.63
C LEU A 13 -22.85 -28.54 -37.90
N LEU A 14 -22.33 -27.45 -38.44
CA LEU A 14 -21.42 -26.54 -37.75
C LEU A 14 -22.22 -25.82 -36.64
N VAL A 15 -22.17 -26.36 -35.42
CA VAL A 15 -22.51 -25.55 -34.23
C VAL A 15 -21.30 -24.69 -33.95
N ALA A 16 -21.40 -23.41 -34.30
CA ALA A 16 -20.42 -22.39 -33.98
C ALA A 16 -20.24 -22.31 -32.45
N PHE A 17 -19.06 -22.72 -31.98
CA PHE A 17 -18.62 -22.49 -30.61
C PHE A 17 -18.25 -21.00 -30.49
N LEU A 18 -19.25 -20.18 -30.17
CA LEU A 18 -19.04 -18.78 -29.84
C LEU A 18 -18.37 -18.75 -28.47
N LEU A 19 -17.03 -18.62 -28.47
CA LEU A 19 -16.22 -18.33 -27.30
C LEU A 19 -16.58 -16.92 -26.79
N LEU A 20 -17.68 -16.83 -26.05
CA LEU A 20 -17.89 -15.73 -25.12
C LEU A 20 -16.83 -15.88 -24.03
N ARG A 21 -15.77 -15.07 -24.13
CA ARG A 21 -14.85 -14.82 -23.01
C ARG A 21 -15.65 -14.13 -21.91
N PHE A 22 -16.15 -14.92 -20.97
CA PHE A 22 -16.52 -14.41 -19.66
C PHE A 22 -15.23 -13.97 -18.94
N PRO A 23 -15.16 -12.75 -18.37
CA PRO A 23 -14.10 -12.44 -17.42
C PRO A 23 -14.20 -13.45 -16.26
N ALA A 24 -13.05 -13.97 -15.83
CA ALA A 24 -12.99 -14.94 -14.75
C ALA A 24 -13.46 -14.28 -13.44
N GLU A 25 -14.74 -14.48 -13.11
CA GLU A 25 -15.25 -14.26 -11.75
C GLU A 25 -14.65 -15.35 -10.85
N LEU A 26 -13.95 -14.91 -9.82
CA LEU A 26 -13.43 -15.77 -8.75
C LEU A 26 -14.59 -16.61 -8.17
N PRO A 27 -14.42 -17.93 -7.97
CA PRO A 27 -15.51 -18.77 -7.49
C PRO A 27 -15.80 -18.49 -6.00
N GLY A 28 -17.05 -18.13 -5.68
CA GLY A 28 -17.73 -18.63 -4.48
C GLY A 28 -17.75 -17.76 -3.22
N ARG A 29 -18.24 -16.52 -3.29
CA ARG A 29 -19.06 -15.91 -2.21
C ARG A 29 -20.15 -15.08 -2.89
N GLU A 30 -21.43 -15.39 -2.64
CA GLU A 30 -22.52 -14.50 -3.07
C GLU A 30 -22.26 -13.10 -2.49
N ALA A 31 -22.15 -12.10 -3.36
CA ALA A 31 -22.01 -10.71 -2.93
C ALA A 31 -23.27 -10.35 -2.13
N LYS A 32 -23.12 -10.14 -0.82
CA LYS A 32 -24.20 -9.65 0.03
C LYS A 32 -24.73 -8.36 -0.61
N PRO A 33 -26.05 -8.18 -0.78
CA PRO A 33 -26.58 -6.92 -1.33
C PRO A 33 -26.31 -5.80 -0.31
N VAL A 34 -25.24 -5.02 -0.54
CA VAL A 34 -24.87 -3.87 0.29
C VAL A 34 -25.41 -2.59 -0.36
N PRO A 35 -26.09 -1.70 0.38
CA PRO A 35 -26.57 -0.44 -0.16
C PRO A 35 -25.42 0.46 -0.65
N ARG A 36 -25.62 1.17 -1.77
CA ARG A 36 -24.59 2.08 -2.33
C ARG A 36 -24.21 3.25 -1.42
N GLY A 37 -25.09 3.63 -0.51
CA GLY A 37 -24.84 4.66 0.51
C GLY A 37 -25.06 4.13 1.92
N SER A 38 -24.76 4.95 2.93
CA SER A 38 -25.04 4.59 4.33
C SER A 38 -26.53 4.65 4.62
N THR A 39 -27.06 3.61 5.25
CA THR A 39 -28.41 3.61 5.82
C THR A 39 -28.52 4.68 6.91
N ALA A 40 -29.77 5.09 7.25
CA ALA A 40 -30.01 6.02 8.34
C ALA A 40 -29.40 5.53 9.67
N LYS A 41 -29.40 4.21 9.89
CA LYS A 41 -28.85 3.61 11.11
C LYS A 41 -27.34 3.62 11.15
N GLU A 42 -26.68 3.31 10.02
CA GLU A 42 -25.22 3.45 9.92
C GLU A 42 -24.77 4.89 10.21
N LYS A 43 -25.50 5.89 9.70
CA LYS A 43 -25.22 7.30 9.98
C LYS A 43 -25.38 7.65 11.46
N GLU A 44 -26.46 7.18 12.09
CA GLU A 44 -26.71 7.41 13.52
C GLU A 44 -25.65 6.71 14.39
N LEU A 45 -25.32 5.46 14.07
CA LEU A 45 -24.28 4.68 14.76
C LEU A 45 -22.91 5.32 14.62
N GLY A 46 -22.53 5.66 13.39
CA GLY A 46 -21.29 6.37 13.10
C GLY A 46 -21.15 7.64 13.89
N LYS A 47 -22.22 8.46 13.93
CA LYS A 47 -22.26 9.72 14.66
C LYS A 47 -22.07 9.54 16.16
N GLU A 48 -22.77 8.58 16.78
CA GLU A 48 -22.62 8.32 18.22
C GLU A 48 -21.25 7.70 18.56
N SER A 49 -20.72 6.81 17.72
CA SER A 49 -19.37 6.26 17.90
C SER A 49 -18.30 7.32 17.70
N ALA A 50 -18.46 8.21 16.71
CA ALA A 50 -17.57 9.35 16.51
C ALA A 50 -17.58 10.28 17.73
N LYS A 51 -18.76 10.57 18.30
CA LYS A 51 -18.87 11.36 19.54
C LYS A 51 -18.15 10.69 20.72
N ASP A 52 -18.26 9.37 20.86
CA ASP A 52 -17.54 8.62 21.90
C ASP A 52 -16.01 8.72 21.72
N ILE A 53 -15.51 8.52 20.50
CA ILE A 53 -14.08 8.67 20.15
C ILE A 53 -13.59 10.09 20.42
N GLU A 54 -14.27 11.10 19.88
CA GLU A 54 -13.88 12.51 19.97
C GLU A 54 -13.99 13.08 21.39
N SER A 55 -14.75 12.42 22.28
CA SER A 55 -14.78 12.76 23.71
C SER A 55 -13.55 12.26 24.48
N LYS A 56 -12.86 11.25 23.95
CA LYS A 56 -11.70 10.58 24.59
C LYS A 56 -10.38 10.95 23.94
N LEU A 57 -10.39 11.18 22.63
CA LEU A 57 -9.22 11.44 21.81
C LEU A 57 -9.32 12.84 21.22
N LYS A 58 -8.22 13.59 21.32
CA LYS A 58 -8.13 14.94 20.77
C LYS A 58 -8.03 14.87 19.25
N VAL A 59 -8.98 15.51 18.56
CA VAL A 59 -8.90 15.76 17.12
C VAL A 59 -7.95 16.92 16.87
N LEU A 60 -7.04 16.76 15.91
CA LEU A 60 -6.10 17.79 15.51
C LEU A 60 -6.70 18.69 14.44
N ASP A 61 -6.42 19.99 14.57
CA ASP A 61 -6.78 21.01 13.58
C ASP A 61 -5.60 21.22 12.63
N ASP A 62 -5.44 20.29 11.69
CA ASP A 62 -4.45 20.34 10.61
C ASP A 62 -5.18 20.34 9.27
N LYS A 63 -5.60 21.54 8.86
CA LYS A 63 -6.43 21.71 7.67
C LYS A 63 -5.75 21.22 6.38
N GLU A 64 -4.45 21.47 6.24
CA GLU A 64 -3.72 21.11 5.02
C GLU A 64 -3.65 19.58 4.85
N THR A 65 -3.26 18.88 5.91
CA THR A 65 -3.20 17.41 5.89
C THR A 65 -4.59 16.80 5.76
N VAL A 66 -5.61 17.34 6.45
CA VAL A 66 -6.99 16.87 6.33
C VAL A 66 -7.54 17.07 4.91
N ASP A 67 -7.25 18.20 4.24
CA ASP A 67 -7.68 18.45 2.87
C ASP A 67 -7.05 17.44 1.90
N LYS A 68 -5.76 17.15 2.06
CA LYS A 68 -5.04 16.12 1.28
C LYS A 68 -5.65 14.73 1.47
N LEU A 69 -5.82 14.29 2.72
CA LEU A 69 -6.46 13.02 3.05
C LEU A 69 -7.89 12.95 2.52
N SER A 70 -8.65 14.05 2.60
CA SER A 70 -10.02 14.12 2.09
C SER A 70 -10.07 13.97 0.57
N ALA A 71 -9.11 14.53 -0.16
CA ALA A 71 -8.98 14.36 -1.60
C ALA A 71 -8.69 12.89 -1.97
N MET A 72 -7.75 12.24 -1.27
CA MET A 72 -7.44 10.81 -1.42
C MET A 72 -8.68 9.94 -1.18
N VAL A 73 -9.34 10.12 -0.03
CA VAL A 73 -10.54 9.37 0.35
C VAL A 73 -11.66 9.56 -0.67
N LYS A 74 -11.86 10.79 -1.16
CA LYS A 74 -12.88 11.08 -2.18
C LYS A 74 -12.60 10.36 -3.51
N GLU A 75 -11.35 10.39 -3.97
CA GLU A 75 -10.94 9.70 -5.20
C GLU A 75 -11.14 8.18 -5.07
N ILE A 76 -10.64 7.58 -3.98
CA ILE A 76 -10.70 6.14 -3.75
C ILE A 76 -12.15 5.66 -3.53
N SER A 77 -12.92 6.35 -2.68
CA SER A 77 -14.30 5.94 -2.35
C SER A 77 -15.25 5.99 -3.54
N ALA A 78 -14.99 6.86 -4.53
CA ALA A 78 -15.76 6.92 -5.77
C ALA A 78 -15.66 5.63 -6.60
N ILE A 79 -14.60 4.83 -6.40
CA ILE A 79 -14.38 3.54 -7.06
C ILE A 79 -15.02 2.37 -6.30
N SER A 80 -15.31 2.57 -5.02
CA SER A 80 -15.82 1.50 -4.13
C SER A 80 -17.24 1.04 -4.47
N GLU A 81 -17.66 -0.07 -3.89
CA GLU A 81 -19.03 -0.58 -4.03
C GLU A 81 -20.09 0.34 -3.38
N ARG A 82 -19.66 1.26 -2.50
CA ARG A 82 -20.53 2.20 -1.78
C ARG A 82 -20.12 3.68 -2.00
N PRO A 83 -20.20 4.19 -3.24
CA PRO A 83 -19.70 5.53 -3.57
C PRO A 83 -20.61 6.67 -3.09
N GLU A 84 -21.81 6.37 -2.58
CA GLU A 84 -22.76 7.38 -2.08
C GLU A 84 -22.60 7.63 -0.56
N ILE A 85 -21.62 6.99 0.09
CA ILE A 85 -21.23 7.29 1.47
C ILE A 85 -20.48 8.62 1.50
N ALA A 86 -20.90 9.52 2.39
CA ALA A 86 -20.18 10.75 2.67
C ALA A 86 -19.01 10.46 3.61
N TYR A 87 -17.86 10.08 3.06
CA TYR A 87 -16.67 9.86 3.86
C TYR A 87 -16.08 11.16 4.39
N GLN A 88 -15.61 11.13 5.64
CA GLN A 88 -14.92 12.22 6.31
C GLN A 88 -13.72 11.67 7.07
N VAL A 89 -12.58 12.32 6.90
CA VAL A 89 -11.32 11.94 7.57
C VAL A 89 -10.99 12.94 8.67
N LYS A 90 -10.52 12.43 9.82
CA LYS A 90 -10.04 13.23 10.95
C LYS A 90 -8.70 12.70 11.43
N ILE A 91 -7.85 13.63 11.88
CA ILE A 91 -6.56 13.29 12.49
C ILE A 91 -6.71 13.32 14.01
N ILE A 92 -6.25 12.29 14.70
CA ILE A 92 -6.29 12.20 16.16
C ILE A 92 -4.89 12.16 16.79
N ASP A 93 -4.75 12.83 17.93
CA ASP A 93 -3.52 12.96 18.70
C ASP A 93 -3.26 11.67 19.50
N GLN A 94 -2.55 10.73 18.89
CA GLN A 94 -2.16 9.44 19.49
C GLN A 94 -0.72 9.10 19.11
N ASP A 95 0.04 8.62 20.10
CA ASP A 95 1.48 8.29 19.97
C ASP A 95 1.74 6.92 19.34
N VAL A 96 0.69 6.26 18.85
CA VAL A 96 0.75 4.94 18.24
C VAL A 96 0.22 5.01 16.80
N PRO A 97 0.94 4.45 15.81
CA PRO A 97 0.44 4.37 14.44
C PRO A 97 -0.88 3.59 14.40
N ASN A 98 -1.94 4.19 13.87
CA ASN A 98 -3.21 3.52 13.60
C ASN A 98 -4.06 4.29 12.60
N ALA A 99 -4.94 3.58 11.91
CA ALA A 99 -6.09 4.12 11.20
C ALA A 99 -7.29 3.21 11.48
N PHE A 100 -8.51 3.77 11.40
CA PHE A 100 -9.72 2.96 11.50
C PHE A 100 -10.93 3.68 10.90
N THR A 101 -11.90 2.89 10.45
CA THR A 101 -13.19 3.38 9.95
C THR A 101 -14.35 3.06 10.90
N LEU A 102 -15.35 3.95 10.95
CA LEU A 102 -16.65 3.69 11.58
C LEU A 102 -17.76 3.75 10.51
N PRO A 103 -18.89 3.05 10.72
CA PRO A 103 -20.06 3.16 9.87
C PRO A 103 -20.48 4.61 9.61
N GLY A 104 -21.10 4.87 8.47
CA GLY A 104 -21.49 6.24 8.11
C GLY A 104 -20.39 7.09 7.49
N GLY A 105 -19.18 6.53 7.30
CA GLY A 105 -18.09 7.16 6.55
C GLY A 105 -17.04 7.89 7.38
N TYR A 106 -16.96 7.65 8.69
CA TYR A 106 -15.94 8.30 9.53
C TYR A 106 -14.62 7.52 9.45
N ILE A 107 -13.55 8.17 9.03
CA ILE A 107 -12.19 7.62 9.00
C ILE A 107 -11.33 8.42 9.97
N TYR A 108 -10.60 7.73 10.84
CA TYR A 108 -9.65 8.31 11.75
C TYR A 108 -8.24 7.86 11.41
N VAL A 109 -7.32 8.80 11.40
CA VAL A 109 -5.88 8.57 11.17
C VAL A 109 -5.13 9.13 12.37
N THR A 110 -4.23 8.37 12.98
CA THR A 110 -3.40 8.92 14.06
C THR A 110 -2.29 9.79 13.49
N LYS A 111 -1.91 10.84 14.21
CA LYS A 111 -0.73 11.65 13.85
C LYS A 111 0.51 10.76 13.67
N LYS A 112 0.69 9.78 14.56
CA LYS A 112 1.85 8.87 14.49
C LYS A 112 1.84 7.98 13.25
N LEU A 113 0.67 7.65 12.68
CA LEU A 113 0.61 6.94 11.40
C LEU A 113 1.15 7.81 10.26
N LEU A 114 0.84 9.11 10.26
CA LEU A 114 1.37 10.04 9.26
C LEU A 114 2.89 10.16 9.32
N ASP A 115 3.48 10.05 10.52
CA ASP A 115 4.94 9.97 10.70
C ASP A 115 5.53 8.61 10.27
N TYR A 116 4.71 7.57 10.16
CA TYR A 116 5.12 6.19 9.90
C TYR A 116 5.00 5.77 8.42
N VAL A 117 4.14 6.44 7.65
CA VAL A 117 4.02 6.22 6.20
C VAL A 117 5.18 6.89 5.45
N GLU A 118 5.70 6.23 4.42
CA GLU A 118 6.84 6.69 3.64
C GLU A 118 6.44 7.26 2.27
N SER A 119 5.13 7.23 1.94
CA SER A 119 4.60 7.81 0.71
C SER A 119 3.09 8.04 0.70
N ASP A 120 2.66 8.86 -0.25
CA ASP A 120 1.24 9.00 -0.59
C ASP A 120 0.63 7.71 -1.15
N HIS A 121 1.43 6.82 -1.75
CA HIS A 121 0.96 5.52 -2.22
C HIS A 121 0.65 4.56 -1.06
N GLU A 122 1.47 4.55 -0.02
CA GLU A 122 1.21 3.77 1.20
C GLU A 122 0.03 4.34 1.97
N LEU A 123 -0.02 5.67 2.10
CA LEU A 123 -1.13 6.36 2.77
C LEU A 123 -2.46 6.11 2.06
N ALA A 124 -2.49 6.21 0.72
CA ALA A 124 -3.65 5.82 -0.08
C ALA A 124 -3.99 4.34 0.09
N GLY A 125 -2.97 3.46 0.19
CA GLY A 125 -3.11 2.06 0.53
C GLY A 125 -3.92 1.82 1.80
N ILE A 126 -3.53 2.47 2.89
CA ILE A 126 -4.19 2.37 4.19
C ILE A 126 -5.61 2.96 4.12
N LEU A 127 -5.79 4.12 3.48
CA LEU A 127 -7.12 4.72 3.34
C LEU A 127 -8.06 3.83 2.51
N ALA A 128 -7.57 3.20 1.46
CA ALA A 128 -8.34 2.26 0.65
C ALA A 128 -8.73 1.01 1.46
N HIS A 129 -7.83 0.51 2.30
CA HIS A 129 -8.10 -0.58 3.24
C HIS A 129 -9.20 -0.21 4.24
N GLU A 130 -9.15 1.00 4.82
CA GLU A 130 -10.21 1.49 5.71
C GLU A 130 -11.56 1.72 5.01
N ILE A 131 -11.54 2.19 3.76
CA ILE A 131 -12.75 2.28 2.93
C ILE A 131 -13.33 0.88 2.70
N ALA A 132 -12.49 -0.12 2.43
CA ALA A 132 -12.93 -1.50 2.24
C ALA A 132 -13.59 -2.09 3.50
N HIS A 133 -13.05 -1.86 4.70
CA HIS A 133 -13.72 -2.26 5.94
C HIS A 133 -15.13 -1.66 6.08
N ASN A 134 -15.31 -0.42 5.63
CA ASN A 134 -16.61 0.25 5.65
C ASN A 134 -17.57 -0.33 4.61
N THR A 135 -17.08 -0.56 3.38
CA THR A 135 -17.91 -1.08 2.28
C THR A 135 -18.36 -2.50 2.52
N LYS A 136 -17.52 -3.32 3.15
CA LYS A 136 -17.81 -4.71 3.51
C LYS A 136 -18.52 -4.88 4.85
N LEU A 137 -18.85 -3.77 5.53
CA LEU A 137 -19.57 -3.76 6.81
C LEU A 137 -18.85 -4.52 7.94
N HIS A 138 -17.52 -4.66 7.89
CA HIS A 138 -16.75 -5.49 8.82
C HIS A 138 -16.97 -5.11 10.30
N ALA A 139 -17.12 -3.82 10.60
CA ALA A 139 -17.47 -3.33 11.94
C ALA A 139 -18.82 -3.86 12.44
N LEU A 140 -19.85 -3.84 11.59
CA LEU A 140 -21.18 -4.35 11.94
C LEU A 140 -21.18 -5.87 12.03
N GLU A 141 -20.42 -6.55 11.19
CA GLU A 141 -20.28 -8.01 11.24
C GLU A 141 -19.57 -8.48 12.50
N SER A 142 -18.46 -7.82 12.87
CA SER A 142 -17.74 -8.08 14.11
C SER A 142 -18.66 -7.91 15.33
N LEU A 143 -19.42 -6.82 15.34
CA LEU A 143 -20.38 -6.56 16.41
C LEU A 143 -21.53 -7.59 16.44
N ALA A 144 -22.07 -7.96 15.27
CA ALA A 144 -23.10 -8.99 15.15
C ALA A 144 -22.60 -10.31 15.74
N LYS A 145 -21.37 -10.73 15.38
CA LYS A 145 -20.72 -11.93 15.93
C LYS A 145 -20.55 -11.82 17.45
N ALA A 146 -20.00 -10.72 17.95
CA ALA A 146 -19.75 -10.51 19.38
C ALA A 146 -21.03 -10.52 20.22
N LYS A 147 -22.15 -10.04 19.68
CA LYS A 147 -23.45 -10.00 20.35
C LYS A 147 -24.37 -11.17 20.00
N LYS A 148 -23.92 -12.12 19.19
CA LYS A 148 -24.73 -13.24 18.68
C LYS A 148 -26.01 -12.77 17.98
N LEU A 149 -25.94 -11.64 17.27
CA LEU A 149 -27.02 -11.05 16.48
C LEU A 149 -26.84 -11.42 15.00
N GLN A 150 -27.92 -11.36 14.21
CA GLN A 150 -27.80 -11.47 12.76
C GLN A 150 -27.45 -10.09 12.15
N LEU A 151 -26.55 -10.03 11.17
CA LEU A 151 -26.23 -8.77 10.48
C LEU A 151 -27.47 -8.12 9.87
N ALA A 152 -28.36 -8.93 9.28
CA ALA A 152 -29.64 -8.47 8.77
C ALA A 152 -30.50 -7.80 9.85
N GLN A 153 -30.45 -8.27 11.11
CA GLN A 153 -31.13 -7.60 12.22
C GLN A 153 -30.49 -6.24 12.48
N LEU A 154 -29.16 -6.13 12.53
CA LEU A 154 -28.48 -4.83 12.72
C LEU A 154 -28.84 -3.81 11.63
N LEU A 155 -28.95 -4.28 10.39
CA LEU A 155 -29.34 -3.45 9.24
C LEU A 155 -30.86 -3.17 9.22
N ALA A 156 -31.70 -4.09 9.72
CA ALA A 156 -33.17 -3.99 9.72
C ALA A 156 -33.80 -3.41 10.99
N LEU A 157 -33.01 -3.13 12.04
CA LEU A 157 -33.47 -2.45 13.27
C LEU A 157 -34.11 -1.07 13.01
N GLY A 158 -34.11 -0.59 11.76
CA GLY A 158 -34.86 0.57 11.28
C GLY A 158 -36.35 0.35 10.93
N VAL A 159 -36.89 -0.88 10.96
CA VAL A 159 -38.31 -1.14 10.59
C VAL A 159 -39.25 -1.19 11.81
N GLY A 160 -38.75 -1.04 13.04
CA GLY A 160 -39.62 -1.14 14.22
C GLY A 160 -40.28 -2.51 14.35
N ILE A 161 -39.66 -3.56 13.80
CA ILE A 161 -40.09 -4.92 14.07
C ILE A 161 -39.46 -5.32 15.40
N ALA A 162 -40.30 -5.30 16.43
CA ALA A 162 -40.15 -6.12 17.61
C ALA A 162 -40.08 -7.59 17.20
N ALA A 163 -38.92 -8.06 16.74
CA ALA A 163 -38.63 -9.47 16.68
C ALA A 163 -38.41 -9.90 18.13
N GLY A 164 -39.41 -10.57 18.70
CA GLY A 164 -39.45 -10.96 20.10
C GLY A 164 -38.14 -11.60 20.57
N GLY A 165 -37.52 -10.97 21.56
CA GLY A 165 -36.30 -11.47 22.21
C GLY A 165 -35.17 -10.43 22.26
N SER A 166 -35.36 -9.34 23.00
CA SER A 166 -34.38 -8.29 23.34
C SER A 166 -33.80 -7.51 22.14
N SER A 167 -33.91 -6.18 22.06
CA SER A 167 -33.28 -5.31 23.04
C SER A 167 -33.72 -3.85 22.86
N GLY A 168 -34.32 -3.26 23.90
CA GLY A 168 -34.41 -1.80 24.08
C GLY A 168 -33.05 -1.18 24.44
N MET A 169 -31.98 -1.60 23.75
CA MET A 169 -30.63 -1.15 24.05
C MET A 169 -30.41 0.22 23.44
N ASN A 170 -30.01 1.17 24.29
CA ASN A 170 -29.72 2.54 23.89
C ASN A 170 -28.65 2.56 22.78
N ILE A 171 -28.88 3.36 21.75
CA ILE A 171 -27.96 3.53 20.62
C ILE A 171 -26.55 3.92 21.05
N ALA A 172 -26.41 4.70 22.12
CA ALA A 172 -25.11 5.07 22.69
C ALA A 172 -24.35 3.85 23.24
N VAL A 173 -25.04 2.91 23.90
CA VAL A 173 -24.44 1.66 24.39
C VAL A 173 -23.99 0.80 23.21
N PHE A 174 -24.78 0.76 22.14
CA PHE A 174 -24.42 0.03 20.94
C PHE A 174 -23.20 0.65 20.23
N ALA A 175 -23.15 1.99 20.16
CA ALA A 175 -22.02 2.74 19.61
C ALA A 175 -20.72 2.51 20.41
N GLN A 176 -20.80 2.34 21.73
CA GLN A 176 -19.65 1.96 22.56
C GLN A 176 -19.15 0.55 22.22
N PHE A 177 -20.04 -0.43 22.08
CA PHE A 177 -19.62 -1.79 21.67
C PHE A 177 -19.03 -1.82 20.26
N LEU A 178 -19.57 -1.02 19.35
CA LEU A 178 -19.02 -0.87 18.00
C LEU A 178 -17.60 -0.31 18.05
N THR A 179 -17.38 0.74 18.83
CA THR A 179 -16.05 1.34 19.03
C THR A 179 -15.06 0.31 19.56
N VAL A 180 -15.46 -0.48 20.57
CA VAL A 180 -14.63 -1.58 21.09
C VAL A 180 -14.34 -2.64 20.02
N ALA A 181 -15.33 -3.00 19.20
CA ALA A 181 -15.15 -3.99 18.13
C ALA A 181 -14.13 -3.51 17.08
N VAL A 182 -14.20 -2.25 16.66
CA VAL A 182 -13.24 -1.66 15.71
C VAL A 182 -11.84 -1.58 16.34
N MET A 183 -11.74 -1.15 17.60
CA MET A 183 -10.45 -1.02 18.30
C MET A 183 -9.77 -2.36 18.61
N ASN A 184 -10.51 -3.48 18.57
CA ASN A 184 -9.97 -4.82 18.77
C ASN A 184 -9.55 -5.50 17.46
N GLY A 185 -9.75 -4.85 16.30
CA GLY A 185 -9.41 -5.39 14.99
C GLY A 185 -10.44 -6.38 14.45
N TYR A 186 -10.12 -6.92 13.27
CA TYR A 186 -10.95 -7.88 12.56
C TYR A 186 -10.27 -9.25 12.43
N GLY A 187 -11.04 -10.26 12.03
CA GLY A 187 -10.47 -11.58 11.73
C GLY A 187 -9.68 -11.55 10.42
N VAL A 188 -8.72 -12.47 10.27
CA VAL A 188 -7.84 -12.56 9.09
C VAL A 188 -8.64 -12.58 7.77
N ASP A 189 -9.74 -13.31 7.70
CA ASP A 189 -10.61 -13.33 6.50
C ASP A 189 -11.13 -11.93 6.09
N ALA A 190 -11.41 -11.06 7.07
CA ALA A 190 -11.89 -9.71 6.82
C ALA A 190 -10.75 -8.76 6.41
N GLU A 191 -9.56 -8.98 6.97
CA GLU A 191 -8.35 -8.27 6.55
C GLU A 191 -7.98 -8.61 5.11
N GLU A 192 -8.03 -9.88 4.73
CA GLU A 192 -7.78 -10.33 3.35
C GLU A 192 -8.83 -9.76 2.37
N GLU A 193 -10.11 -9.78 2.76
CA GLU A 193 -11.17 -9.18 1.94
C GLU A 193 -10.97 -7.67 1.78
N ALA A 194 -10.51 -6.97 2.82
CA ALA A 194 -10.21 -5.55 2.76
C ALA A 194 -8.97 -5.25 1.89
N ASP A 195 -7.90 -6.04 1.98
CA ASP A 195 -6.69 -5.89 1.17
C ASP A 195 -6.98 -6.03 -0.32
N ILE A 196 -7.71 -7.08 -0.71
CA ILE A 196 -8.07 -7.33 -2.11
C ILE A 196 -8.94 -6.21 -2.65
N ALA A 197 -9.97 -5.80 -1.90
CA ALA A 197 -10.83 -4.68 -2.28
C ALA A 197 -10.04 -3.37 -2.41
N ALA A 198 -9.13 -3.08 -1.48
CA ALA A 198 -8.27 -1.90 -1.53
C ALA A 198 -7.38 -1.89 -2.77
N ILE A 199 -6.76 -3.01 -3.12
CA ILE A 199 -5.95 -3.16 -4.35
C ILE A 199 -6.81 -2.85 -5.59
N HIS A 200 -8.03 -3.38 -5.67
CA HIS A 200 -8.95 -3.09 -6.78
C HIS A 200 -9.38 -1.62 -6.84
N TYR A 201 -9.56 -0.95 -5.70
CA TYR A 201 -9.86 0.47 -5.69
C TYR A 201 -8.68 1.27 -6.24
N LEU A 202 -7.48 1.03 -5.69
CA LEU A 202 -6.26 1.74 -6.02
C LEU A 202 -5.86 1.56 -7.49
N ALA A 203 -6.06 0.37 -8.04
CA ALA A 203 -5.78 0.06 -9.46
C ALA A 203 -6.56 0.95 -10.46
N LYS A 204 -7.57 1.69 -10.02
CA LYS A 204 -8.37 2.62 -10.83
C LYS A 204 -8.20 4.09 -10.41
N THR A 205 -7.23 4.38 -9.56
CA THR A 205 -6.85 5.72 -9.10
C THR A 205 -5.43 6.06 -9.57
N GLN A 206 -4.96 7.27 -9.24
CA GLN A 206 -3.56 7.62 -9.46
C GLN A 206 -2.58 6.93 -8.50
N TYR A 207 -3.07 6.31 -7.43
CA TYR A 207 -2.22 5.67 -6.41
C TYR A 207 -1.87 4.24 -6.80
N ASN A 208 -0.57 3.91 -6.73
CA ASN A 208 -0.09 2.59 -7.06
C ASN A 208 -0.42 1.57 -5.94
N PRO A 209 -1.16 0.47 -6.22
CA PRO A 209 -1.53 -0.52 -5.22
C PRO A 209 -0.35 -1.24 -4.56
N VAL A 210 0.85 -1.19 -5.17
CA VAL A 210 2.09 -1.68 -4.55
C VAL A 210 2.40 -0.92 -3.24
N GLY A 211 1.85 0.29 -3.03
CA GLY A 211 1.94 1.01 -1.76
C GLY A 211 1.37 0.21 -0.59
N LEU A 212 0.19 -0.40 -0.74
CA LEU A 212 -0.40 -1.24 0.32
C LEU A 212 0.45 -2.48 0.60
N LEU A 213 0.95 -3.15 -0.45
CA LEU A 213 1.84 -4.30 -0.31
C LEU A 213 3.12 -3.93 0.46
N THR A 214 3.75 -2.81 0.08
CA THR A 214 5.01 -2.32 0.69
C THR A 214 4.79 -1.96 2.15
N PHE A 215 3.64 -1.34 2.46
CA PHE A 215 3.23 -1.06 3.83
C PHE A 215 3.06 -2.34 4.66
N LEU A 216 2.35 -3.35 4.16
CA LEU A 216 2.15 -4.63 4.86
C LEU A 216 3.47 -5.36 5.12
N GLU A 217 4.39 -5.33 4.16
CA GLU A 217 5.73 -5.89 4.33
C GLU A 217 6.56 -5.16 5.38
N ARG A 218 6.48 -3.82 5.41
CA ARG A 218 7.10 -3.01 6.46
C ARG A 218 6.49 -3.32 7.83
N LEU A 219 5.17 -3.42 7.90
CA LEU A 219 4.47 -3.76 9.12
C LEU A 219 4.90 -5.15 9.64
N ALA A 220 4.92 -6.19 8.79
CA ALA A 220 5.38 -7.52 9.18
C ALA A 220 6.83 -7.54 9.67
N ARG A 221 7.70 -6.75 9.02
CA ARG A 221 9.09 -6.61 9.41
C ARG A 221 9.21 -5.96 10.79
N ASP A 222 8.49 -4.88 11.04
CA ASP A 222 8.60 -4.13 12.29
C ASP A 222 7.98 -4.91 13.47
N GLU A 223 6.86 -5.61 13.23
CA GLU A 223 6.27 -6.59 14.16
C GLU A 223 7.30 -7.63 14.60
N SER A 224 8.02 -8.25 13.64
CA SER A 224 9.00 -9.31 13.92
C SER A 224 10.22 -8.85 14.74
N ARG A 225 10.47 -7.53 14.77
CA ARG A 225 11.59 -6.91 15.49
C ARG A 225 11.20 -6.38 16.86
N ARG A 226 9.90 -6.43 17.17
CA ARG A 226 9.33 -5.82 18.36
C ARG A 226 9.70 -6.64 19.61
N PRO A 227 10.11 -5.99 20.71
CA PRO A 227 10.22 -6.67 22.00
C PRO A 227 8.87 -7.25 22.42
N GLU A 228 8.88 -8.41 23.09
CA GLU A 228 7.66 -8.98 23.67
C GLU A 228 7.00 -7.97 24.62
N GLY A 229 5.71 -7.66 24.40
CA GLY A 229 4.97 -6.65 25.15
C GLY A 229 3.57 -6.36 24.59
N PRO A 230 2.77 -5.50 25.24
CA PRO A 230 1.40 -5.17 24.81
C PRO A 230 1.41 -4.45 23.46
N ASP A 231 0.70 -5.04 22.50
CA ASP A 231 0.72 -4.69 21.09
C ASP A 231 0.07 -3.31 20.78
N PRO A 232 0.81 -2.33 20.21
CA PRO A 232 0.35 -0.97 20.03
C PRO A 232 -0.36 -0.82 18.67
N GLY A 233 -1.63 -0.43 18.74
CA GLY A 233 -2.38 0.12 17.62
C GLY A 233 -2.49 -0.82 16.43
N ILE A 234 -1.89 -0.43 15.29
CA ILE A 234 -2.10 -1.05 13.97
C ILE A 234 -1.72 -2.53 13.90
N PHE A 235 -0.67 -2.97 14.59
CA PHE A 235 -0.25 -4.38 14.64
C PHE A 235 -1.33 -5.27 15.27
N ARG A 236 -2.03 -4.73 16.28
CA ARG A 236 -3.11 -5.41 16.98
C ARG A 236 -4.41 -5.39 16.18
N THR A 237 -4.71 -4.25 15.55
CA THR A 237 -5.97 -4.08 14.82
C THR A 237 -5.93 -4.69 13.42
N HIS A 238 -4.77 -4.67 12.78
CA HIS A 238 -4.51 -5.15 11.42
C HIS A 238 -3.22 -5.99 11.35
N PRO A 239 -3.20 -7.19 11.96
CA PRO A 239 -1.99 -7.99 12.02
C PRO A 239 -1.47 -8.34 10.62
N PRO A 240 -0.19 -8.06 10.33
CA PRO A 240 0.41 -8.34 9.03
C PRO A 240 0.80 -9.82 8.95
N THR A 241 -0.07 -10.64 8.33
CA THR A 241 0.25 -12.06 8.14
C THR A 241 1.02 -12.26 6.83
N ARG A 242 1.86 -13.29 6.80
CA ARG A 242 2.54 -13.71 5.57
C ARG A 242 1.55 -13.99 4.42
N LYS A 243 0.39 -14.56 4.76
CA LYS A 243 -0.66 -14.87 3.79
C LYS A 243 -1.23 -13.60 3.13
N ARG A 244 -1.51 -12.55 3.91
CA ARG A 244 -1.97 -11.25 3.38
C ARG A 244 -0.98 -10.66 2.37
N ILE A 245 0.31 -10.71 2.68
CA ILE A 245 1.37 -10.22 1.78
C ILE A 245 1.41 -11.03 0.47
N GLU A 246 1.38 -12.36 0.58
CA GLU A 246 1.39 -13.26 -0.58
C GLU A 246 0.14 -13.06 -1.46
N ASP A 247 -1.04 -12.93 -0.85
CA ASP A 247 -2.31 -12.69 -1.56
C ASP A 247 -2.35 -11.31 -2.21
N ALA A 248 -1.89 -10.26 -1.50
CA ALA A 248 -1.79 -8.91 -2.05
C ALA A 248 -0.85 -8.85 -3.27
N GLU A 249 0.33 -9.48 -3.17
CA GLU A 249 1.25 -9.56 -4.31
C GLU A 249 0.66 -10.35 -5.49
N ALA A 250 0.01 -11.48 -5.20
CA ALA A 250 -0.64 -12.30 -6.22
C ALA A 250 -1.75 -11.52 -6.94
N GLU A 251 -2.56 -10.75 -6.20
CA GLU A 251 -3.65 -9.95 -6.77
C GLU A 251 -3.12 -8.79 -7.64
N ILE A 252 -2.10 -8.06 -7.18
CA ILE A 252 -1.48 -7.01 -7.99
C ILE A 252 -0.97 -7.59 -9.32
N ARG A 253 -0.36 -8.79 -9.28
CA ARG A 253 0.09 -9.50 -10.49
C ARG A 253 -1.06 -9.99 -11.36
N SER A 254 -2.17 -10.43 -10.76
CA SER A 254 -3.37 -10.90 -11.49
C SER A 254 -3.99 -9.77 -12.33
N LEU A 255 -3.91 -8.52 -11.83
CA LEU A 255 -4.33 -7.30 -12.53
C LEU A 255 -3.36 -6.86 -13.63
N GLY A 256 -2.24 -7.57 -13.83
CA GLY A 256 -1.22 -7.22 -14.82
C GLY A 256 -0.36 -6.02 -14.44
N LEU A 257 -0.38 -5.60 -13.16
CA LEU A 257 0.41 -4.48 -12.67
C LEU A 257 1.82 -4.93 -12.26
N PRO A 258 2.87 -4.15 -12.58
CA PRO A 258 4.22 -4.47 -12.16
C PRO A 258 4.40 -4.25 -10.65
N VAL A 259 4.95 -5.25 -9.96
CA VAL A 259 5.34 -5.13 -8.55
C VAL A 259 6.69 -4.41 -8.45
N ASN A 260 6.67 -3.09 -8.46
CA ASN A 260 7.86 -2.24 -8.24
C ASN A 260 7.75 -1.48 -6.92
N ARG A 261 8.39 -2.01 -5.87
CA ARG A 261 8.40 -1.42 -4.51
C ARG A 261 9.10 -0.05 -4.49
N GLY A 262 10.15 0.14 -5.30
CA GLY A 262 10.85 1.42 -5.38
C GLY A 262 10.05 2.54 -6.04
N ALA A 263 8.98 2.23 -6.79
CA ALA A 263 8.10 3.23 -7.38
C ALA A 263 7.08 3.82 -6.39
N VAL A 264 6.96 3.23 -5.19
CA VAL A 264 5.94 3.61 -4.21
C VAL A 264 6.49 4.08 -2.87
N ILE A 265 7.82 4.15 -2.73
CA ILE A 265 8.47 4.75 -1.58
C ILE A 265 8.86 6.17 -2.01
N GLU A 266 8.20 7.18 -1.45
CA GLU A 266 8.44 8.60 -1.76
C GLU A 266 9.63 9.16 -0.99
N THR A 267 10.36 8.33 -0.24
CA THR A 267 11.71 8.71 0.15
C THR A 267 12.52 8.92 -1.13
N PRO A 268 12.97 10.15 -1.47
CA PRO A 268 14.02 10.28 -2.45
C PRO A 268 15.26 9.76 -1.74
N ALA A 269 15.52 8.45 -1.86
CA ALA A 269 16.72 7.85 -1.30
C ALA A 269 17.97 8.50 -1.92
N VAL A 270 17.82 9.19 -3.06
CA VAL A 270 18.88 9.84 -3.81
C VAL A 270 18.40 11.12 -4.51
N THR A 271 19.06 12.25 -4.29
CA THR A 271 18.96 13.49 -5.07
C THR A 271 20.11 13.60 -6.06
N VAL A 272 19.90 14.35 -7.14
CA VAL A 272 20.92 14.71 -8.13
C VAL A 272 21.06 16.23 -8.13
N ASP A 273 22.11 16.71 -7.50
CA ASP A 273 22.36 18.14 -7.29
C ASP A 273 23.50 18.61 -8.19
N ALA A 274 23.33 19.76 -8.85
CA ALA A 274 24.43 20.36 -9.61
C ALA A 274 25.56 20.80 -8.67
N VAL A 275 26.82 20.60 -9.06
CA VAL A 275 27.95 21.15 -8.31
C VAL A 275 28.00 22.67 -8.58
N PRO A 276 28.03 23.52 -7.52
CA PRO A 276 28.14 24.97 -7.71
C PRO A 276 29.30 25.37 -8.61
N ASP A 277 29.11 26.43 -9.39
CA ASP A 277 30.11 27.01 -10.29
C ASP A 277 30.57 26.10 -11.45
N THR A 278 29.82 25.02 -11.76
CA THR A 278 30.13 24.10 -12.87
C THR A 278 29.16 24.18 -14.06
N ASN A 279 28.11 25.02 -14.02
CA ASN A 279 27.07 25.10 -15.05
C ASN A 279 26.51 23.72 -15.46
N ASP A 280 26.15 22.89 -14.48
CA ASP A 280 25.65 21.51 -14.66
C ASP A 280 26.64 20.52 -15.33
N ALA A 281 27.90 20.91 -15.52
CA ALA A 281 28.93 20.02 -16.05
C ALA A 281 29.33 18.91 -15.05
N GLU A 282 29.06 19.12 -13.77
CA GLU A 282 29.24 18.14 -12.69
C GLU A 282 27.98 18.03 -11.84
N VAL A 283 27.64 16.81 -11.42
CA VAL A 283 26.52 16.56 -10.48
C VAL A 283 26.96 15.69 -9.31
N GLN A 284 26.26 15.84 -8.19
CA GLN A 284 26.36 14.95 -7.03
C GLN A 284 25.10 14.12 -6.93
N VAL A 285 25.28 12.82 -6.88
CA VAL A 285 24.22 11.86 -6.58
C VAL A 285 24.33 11.54 -5.09
N ARG A 286 23.33 11.86 -4.28
CA ARG A 286 23.44 11.76 -2.81
C ARG A 286 22.17 11.31 -2.13
N THR A 287 22.29 10.57 -1.06
CA THR A 287 21.23 10.42 -0.08
C THR A 287 21.20 11.63 0.86
N LYS A 288 20.24 11.67 1.80
CA LYS A 288 20.16 12.70 2.84
C LYS A 288 21.48 12.90 3.59
N LYS A 289 22.23 11.83 3.86
CA LYS A 289 23.45 11.85 4.68
C LYS A 289 24.74 11.49 3.92
N VAL A 290 24.63 10.79 2.79
CA VAL A 290 25.79 10.22 2.09
C VAL A 290 25.82 10.69 0.65
N VAL A 291 26.92 11.30 0.21
CA VAL A 291 27.15 11.51 -1.22
C VAL A 291 27.59 10.18 -1.81
N LEU A 292 26.81 9.66 -2.76
CA LEU A 292 27.08 8.39 -3.43
C LEU A 292 28.13 8.60 -4.52
N PHE A 293 27.89 9.54 -5.42
CA PHE A 293 28.72 9.77 -6.60
C PHE A 293 28.91 11.25 -6.90
N HIS A 294 30.10 11.60 -7.40
CA HIS A 294 30.38 12.85 -8.11
C HIS A 294 30.61 12.52 -9.57
N LEU A 295 29.74 13.00 -10.45
CA LEU A 295 29.71 12.60 -11.84
C LEU A 295 30.02 13.78 -12.75
N THR A 296 30.84 13.54 -13.75
CA THR A 296 31.12 14.44 -14.87
C THR A 296 30.34 14.00 -16.13
N ALA A 297 30.36 14.79 -17.20
CA ALA A 297 29.81 14.34 -18.48
C ALA A 297 30.57 13.13 -19.04
N GLY A 298 29.83 12.18 -19.61
CA GLY A 298 30.37 11.06 -20.36
C GLY A 298 30.48 11.35 -21.86
N PRO A 299 30.87 10.35 -22.67
CA PRO A 299 31.00 10.53 -24.12
C PRO A 299 29.68 10.84 -24.84
N VAL A 300 28.55 10.39 -24.27
CA VAL A 300 27.20 10.50 -24.87
C VAL A 300 26.20 11.15 -23.92
N GLN A 301 26.34 10.94 -22.62
CA GLN A 301 25.42 11.44 -21.59
C GLN A 301 26.01 12.64 -20.86
N SER A 302 25.18 13.63 -20.57
CA SER A 302 25.51 14.71 -19.62
C SER A 302 25.72 14.16 -18.20
N ALA A 303 26.37 14.97 -17.34
CA ALA A 303 26.54 14.61 -15.93
C ALA A 303 25.18 14.35 -15.25
N ARG A 304 24.18 15.20 -15.53
CA ARG A 304 22.83 15.08 -15.00
C ARG A 304 22.14 13.79 -15.46
N GLU A 305 22.18 13.45 -16.75
CA GLU A 305 21.56 12.21 -17.25
C GLU A 305 22.19 10.96 -16.60
N ARG A 306 23.51 10.95 -16.44
CA ARG A 306 24.20 9.89 -15.70
C ARG A 306 23.73 9.82 -14.25
N GLY A 307 23.62 10.98 -13.58
CA GLY A 307 23.16 11.06 -12.20
C GLY A 307 21.73 10.58 -12.00
N GLU A 308 20.81 10.98 -12.88
CA GLU A 308 19.39 10.58 -12.84
C GLU A 308 19.22 9.08 -13.11
N GLU A 309 20.00 8.52 -14.04
CA GLU A 309 20.03 7.07 -14.28
C GLU A 309 20.51 6.31 -13.04
N SER A 310 21.62 6.73 -12.42
CA SER A 310 22.14 6.12 -11.19
C SER A 310 21.17 6.24 -10.03
N ALA A 311 20.56 7.42 -9.83
CA ALA A 311 19.56 7.65 -8.79
C ALA A 311 18.34 6.72 -8.98
N ARG A 312 17.84 6.61 -10.22
CA ARG A 312 16.72 5.71 -10.55
C ARG A 312 17.06 4.25 -10.27
N VAL A 313 18.25 3.77 -10.65
CA VAL A 313 18.66 2.39 -10.39
C VAL A 313 18.82 2.14 -8.89
N PHE A 314 19.42 3.06 -8.16
CA PHE A 314 19.55 2.97 -6.71
C PHE A 314 18.17 2.90 -6.04
N SER A 315 17.29 3.87 -6.28
CA SER A 315 15.96 3.92 -5.67
C SER A 315 15.08 2.70 -6.00
N ASN A 316 15.17 2.14 -7.21
CA ASN A 316 14.41 0.95 -7.59
C ASN A 316 14.93 -0.35 -6.98
N MET A 317 16.22 -0.42 -6.64
CA MET A 317 16.88 -1.66 -6.21
C MET A 317 17.11 -1.71 -4.70
N VAL A 318 17.00 -0.57 -4.04
CA VAL A 318 17.12 -0.45 -2.58
C VAL A 318 15.81 -0.92 -1.96
N GLY A 319 15.92 -1.96 -1.14
CA GLY A 319 14.82 -2.55 -0.40
C GLY A 319 15.35 -3.34 0.80
N PRO A 320 14.48 -3.76 1.74
CA PRO A 320 14.88 -4.43 2.98
C PRO A 320 15.61 -5.77 2.75
N ASP A 321 15.44 -6.38 1.58
CA ASP A 321 16.06 -7.62 1.16
C ASP A 321 17.46 -7.43 0.54
N LEU A 322 17.83 -6.22 0.10
CA LEU A 322 19.12 -5.93 -0.50
C LEU A 322 20.27 -6.18 0.50
N LYS A 323 21.20 -7.06 0.13
CA LYS A 323 22.35 -7.41 0.96
C LYS A 323 23.60 -6.65 0.52
N MET A 324 24.49 -6.35 1.47
CA MET A 324 25.73 -5.60 1.22
C MET A 324 26.65 -6.27 0.17
N TYR A 325 26.58 -7.60 0.05
CA TYR A 325 27.36 -8.37 -0.93
C TYR A 325 26.80 -8.29 -2.37
N GLU A 326 25.59 -7.75 -2.55
CA GLU A 326 24.95 -7.55 -3.85
C GLU A 326 25.39 -6.23 -4.53
N VAL A 327 26.20 -5.42 -3.83
CA VAL A 327 26.90 -4.27 -4.40
C VAL A 327 28.26 -4.74 -4.91
N GLN A 328 28.41 -4.87 -6.23
CA GLN A 328 29.60 -5.46 -6.85
C GLN A 328 30.23 -4.52 -7.86
N ILE A 329 31.56 -4.54 -7.96
CA ILE A 329 32.28 -3.90 -9.06
C ILE A 329 32.61 -4.98 -10.09
N ARG A 330 32.34 -4.70 -11.35
CA ARG A 330 32.71 -5.54 -12.49
C ARG A 330 33.42 -4.68 -13.53
N LYS A 331 34.36 -5.25 -14.27
CA LYS A 331 34.93 -4.58 -15.44
C LYS A 331 34.06 -4.86 -16.65
N VAL A 332 33.62 -3.81 -17.33
CA VAL A 332 32.91 -3.90 -18.61
C VAL A 332 33.70 -3.05 -19.61
N GLY A 333 34.41 -3.71 -20.53
CA GLY A 333 35.44 -3.04 -21.33
C GLY A 333 36.62 -2.60 -20.44
N GLU A 334 37.02 -1.33 -20.55
CA GLU A 334 38.17 -0.78 -19.80
C GLU A 334 37.78 -0.13 -18.47
N ASN A 335 36.51 0.21 -18.27
CA ASN A 335 36.05 0.96 -17.10
C ASN A 335 35.47 0.04 -16.00
N PRO A 336 35.73 0.33 -14.72
CA PRO A 336 34.99 -0.26 -13.61
C PRO A 336 33.54 0.20 -13.60
N VAL A 337 32.60 -0.75 -13.42
CA VAL A 337 31.17 -0.50 -13.33
C VAL A 337 30.65 -1.08 -12.02
N LEU A 338 29.95 -0.26 -11.24
CA LEU A 338 29.20 -0.69 -10.06
C LEU A 338 27.86 -1.28 -10.48
N TYR A 339 27.53 -2.41 -9.88
CA TYR A 339 26.27 -3.11 -10.04
C TYR A 339 25.56 -3.20 -8.69
N LEU A 340 24.25 -3.00 -8.72
CA LEU A 340 23.33 -3.44 -7.67
C LEU A 340 22.59 -4.66 -8.20
N ARG A 341 22.83 -5.83 -7.60
CA ARG A 341 22.35 -7.13 -8.11
C ARG A 341 22.83 -7.37 -9.54
N THR A 342 21.93 -7.26 -10.52
CA THR A 342 22.19 -7.43 -11.94
C THR A 342 22.14 -6.12 -12.72
N GLN A 343 21.73 -5.01 -12.09
CA GLN A 343 21.55 -3.72 -12.74
C GLN A 343 22.80 -2.87 -12.65
N ARG A 344 23.15 -2.19 -13.75
CA ARG A 344 24.26 -1.23 -13.81
C ARG A 344 23.86 0.01 -13.01
N LEU A 345 24.57 0.29 -11.93
CA LEU A 345 24.32 1.45 -11.09
C LEU A 345 25.06 2.68 -11.63
N VAL A 346 26.37 2.57 -11.81
CA VAL A 346 27.22 3.67 -12.30
C VAL A 346 28.52 3.12 -12.89
N GLU A 347 29.01 3.75 -13.95
CA GLU A 347 30.32 3.47 -14.55
C GLU A 347 31.31 4.57 -14.14
N ALA A 348 32.48 4.20 -13.64
CA ALA A 348 33.53 5.13 -13.25
C ALA A 348 34.35 5.53 -14.48
N LEU A 349 34.14 6.72 -15.02
CA LEU A 349 34.84 7.21 -16.21
C LEU A 349 36.22 7.80 -15.86
N PRO A 350 37.15 7.88 -16.84
CA PRO A 350 38.44 8.53 -16.63
C PRO A 350 38.31 10.00 -16.20
N SER A 351 37.26 10.70 -16.65
CA SER A 351 36.96 12.09 -16.26
C SER A 351 36.56 12.21 -14.80
N ASP A 352 35.75 11.28 -14.29
CA ASP A 352 35.37 11.24 -12.87
C ASP A 352 36.60 10.98 -11.98
N ALA A 353 37.44 10.02 -12.38
CA ALA A 353 38.67 9.66 -11.68
C ALA A 353 39.68 10.83 -11.65
N LYS A 354 39.87 11.50 -12.79
CA LYS A 354 40.69 12.71 -12.89
C LYS A 354 40.16 13.82 -11.97
N ARG A 355 38.84 14.02 -11.91
CA ARG A 355 38.22 15.02 -11.04
C ARG A 355 38.41 14.71 -9.56
N ALA A 356 38.37 13.44 -9.19
CA ALA A 356 38.61 12.97 -7.82
C ALA A 356 40.10 12.92 -7.43
N GLY A 357 41.01 13.07 -8.40
CA GLY A 357 42.45 12.90 -8.18
C GLY A 357 42.83 11.45 -7.85
N LYS A 358 42.07 10.47 -8.36
CA LYS A 358 42.19 9.03 -8.04
C LYS A 358 42.28 8.20 -9.32
N SER A 359 42.70 6.94 -9.21
CA SER A 359 42.49 5.97 -10.29
C SER A 359 41.01 5.56 -10.38
N GLN A 360 40.57 5.04 -11.53
CA GLN A 360 39.19 4.57 -11.68
C GLN A 360 38.84 3.42 -10.73
N ALA A 361 39.84 2.59 -10.38
CA ALA A 361 39.64 1.49 -9.44
C ALA A 361 39.39 2.03 -8.01
N GLU A 362 40.22 2.96 -7.54
CA GLU A 362 40.06 3.59 -6.23
C GLU A 362 38.74 4.36 -6.12
N LEU A 363 38.34 5.06 -7.19
CA LEU A 363 37.05 5.75 -7.25
C LEU A 363 35.88 4.77 -7.18
N ALA A 364 35.96 3.65 -7.90
CA ALA A 364 34.92 2.63 -7.86
C ALA A 364 34.80 1.98 -6.47
N ASP A 365 35.91 1.72 -5.79
CA ASP A 365 35.93 1.19 -4.43
C ASP A 365 35.32 2.18 -3.42
N GLU A 366 35.64 3.47 -3.54
CA GLU A 366 35.04 4.54 -2.75
C GLU A 366 33.52 4.64 -2.96
N TRP A 367 33.08 4.65 -4.21
CA TRP A 367 31.65 4.66 -4.54
C TRP A 367 30.93 3.42 -4.03
N GLN A 368 31.57 2.24 -4.07
CA GLN A 368 31.00 1.02 -3.52
C GLN A 368 30.85 1.14 -1.99
N ALA A 369 31.85 1.71 -1.31
CA ALA A 369 31.79 1.98 0.12
C ALA A 369 30.69 3.00 0.45
N ALA A 370 30.55 4.07 -0.33
CA ALA A 370 29.50 5.08 -0.15
C ALA A 370 28.09 4.46 -0.31
N VAL A 371 27.89 3.61 -1.32
CA VAL A 371 26.64 2.86 -1.50
C VAL A 371 26.38 1.93 -0.30
N LYS A 372 27.37 1.16 0.14
CA LYS A 372 27.22 0.29 1.33
C LYS A 372 26.91 1.10 2.60
N ASN A 373 27.54 2.26 2.77
CA ASN A 373 27.27 3.17 3.89
C ASN A 373 25.86 3.76 3.83
N ALA A 374 25.39 4.14 2.65
CA ALA A 374 24.02 4.61 2.47
C ALA A 374 22.98 3.52 2.79
N LEU A 375 23.23 2.28 2.36
CA LEU A 375 22.41 1.12 2.71
C LEU A 375 22.43 0.83 4.22
N TRP A 376 23.58 1.06 4.85
CA TRP A 376 23.76 0.86 6.29
C TRP A 376 23.04 1.94 7.09
N GLU A 377 23.15 3.21 6.69
CA GLU A 377 22.42 4.33 7.29
C GLU A 377 20.91 4.15 7.16
N GLN A 378 20.41 3.73 6.00
CA GLN A 378 19.00 3.36 5.86
C GLN A 378 18.65 2.24 6.83
N ARG A 379 19.44 1.16 6.86
CA ARG A 379 19.20 0.06 7.78
C ARG A 379 19.24 0.46 9.25
N ILE A 380 20.11 1.40 9.66
CA ILE A 380 20.17 1.93 11.03
C ILE A 380 18.94 2.78 11.34
N ASN A 381 18.53 3.69 10.45
CA ASN A 381 17.31 4.48 10.65
C ASN A 381 16.03 3.62 10.57
N ASP A 382 16.11 2.42 9.99
CA ASP A 382 15.05 1.40 10.02
C ASP A 382 15.13 0.52 11.29
N ILE A 383 16.17 0.65 12.11
CA ILE A 383 16.44 -0.12 13.34
C ILE A 383 16.25 0.75 14.60
N TYR A 384 16.40 2.07 14.51
CA TYR A 384 16.22 3.07 15.58
C TYR A 384 15.26 4.15 15.14
#